data_AF-A0AA51L127-F1
#
_entry.id   AF-A0AA51L127-F1
#
_cell.length_a   1.000
_cell.length_b   1.000
_cell.length_c   1.000
_cell.angle_alpha   90.00
_cell.angle_beta   90.00
_cell.angle_gamma   90.00
#
_symmetry.space_group_name_H-M   'P 1'
#
loop_
_entity.id
_entity.type
_entity.pdbx_description
1 polymer ?
#
loop_
_entity_poly.entity_id
_entity_poly.type
_entity_poly.pdbx_seq_one_letter_code
_entity_poly.pdbx_strand_id
1 'polypeptide(L)'
;MAVKPHVKKIVLLVWVLLVPAGFLWTYLYFPPHLGGNFADVVAFLLLTCAVAAMPMVINNVPIFLIQWVSLGVFLRFGLFVEMLFIHIALMAVFSKIKLPKEEWIRLPLNSIMFFTISLVSGLIYYGVGGQTGQNILKGTDAFLYAALYAVLIYVINQIILMFYSYTLYPEKQPFFGKDFVWDIVTTLITFPIGFVLYTLYSELGILALLLVGVPFASLSIILNLYYSSQKINEYLQKATEIGHQLAERVQVNDVMDLFIQKLMEMLPVDFAYILDVIDQKELQLIRRIEDGETLPSNLLPLKKSEGIGGRVWPQGNLSCFHQEENGKI
;
A
#
# COMPACT_ATOMS: atom_id res chain seq x y z
N MET A 1 -16.24 3.77 -2.52
CA MET A 1 -17.01 4.32 -3.67
C MET A 1 -17.31 3.19 -4.66
N ALA A 2 -18.57 2.97 -5.04
CA ALA A 2 -19.01 1.69 -5.62
C ALA A 2 -18.91 1.62 -7.15
N VAL A 3 -17.97 0.81 -7.66
CA VAL A 3 -17.93 0.40 -9.08
C VAL A 3 -19.24 -0.28 -9.47
N LYS A 4 -19.79 0.06 -10.65
CA LYS A 4 -21.07 -0.50 -11.14
C LYS A 4 -21.02 -2.05 -11.13
N PRO A 5 -22.08 -2.74 -10.68
CA PRO A 5 -22.06 -4.20 -10.49
C PRO A 5 -21.80 -5.00 -11.77
N HIS A 6 -22.21 -4.49 -12.93
CA HIS A 6 -21.93 -5.12 -14.22
C HIS A 6 -20.43 -5.13 -14.56
N VAL A 7 -19.72 -4.04 -14.27
CA VAL A 7 -18.26 -3.94 -14.47
C VAL A 7 -17.54 -4.93 -13.56
N LYS A 8 -18.02 -5.13 -12.32
CA LYS A 8 -17.46 -6.13 -11.41
C LYS A 8 -17.49 -7.55 -11.97
N LYS A 9 -18.61 -7.93 -12.60
CA LYS A 9 -18.76 -9.26 -13.22
C LYS A 9 -17.85 -9.43 -14.44
N ILE A 10 -17.72 -8.40 -15.28
CA ILE A 10 -16.81 -8.44 -16.44
C ILE A 10 -15.37 -8.63 -15.98
N VAL A 11 -14.89 -7.82 -15.02
CA VAL A 11 -13.52 -7.91 -14.53
C VAL A 11 -13.22 -9.29 -13.96
N LEU A 12 -14.16 -9.87 -13.21
CA LEU A 12 -14.00 -11.23 -12.67
C LEU A 12 -13.95 -12.29 -13.78
N LEU A 13 -14.82 -12.18 -14.79
CA LEU A 13 -14.85 -13.12 -15.92
C LEU A 13 -13.55 -13.04 -16.72
N VAL A 14 -13.09 -11.83 -17.03
CA VAL A 14 -11.80 -11.60 -17.70
C VAL A 14 -10.66 -12.17 -16.87
N TRP A 15 -10.66 -11.97 -15.55
CA TRP A 15 -9.61 -12.51 -14.68
C TRP A 15 -9.55 -14.04 -14.72
N VAL A 16 -10.68 -14.73 -14.57
CA VAL A 16 -10.75 -16.20 -14.60
C VAL A 16 -10.32 -16.77 -15.95
N LEU A 17 -10.60 -16.06 -17.05
CA LEU A 17 -10.26 -16.54 -18.39
C LEU A 17 -8.80 -16.23 -18.72
N LEU A 18 -8.33 -15.03 -18.42
CA LEU A 18 -7.05 -14.51 -18.90
C LEU A 18 -5.87 -14.97 -18.04
N VAL A 19 -5.99 -14.90 -16.71
CA VAL A 19 -4.84 -15.17 -15.81
C VAL A 19 -4.52 -16.68 -15.76
N PRO A 20 -5.46 -17.59 -15.44
CA PRO A 20 -5.18 -19.04 -15.44
C PRO A 20 -4.79 -19.60 -16.81
N ALA A 21 -5.51 -19.24 -17.88
CA ALA A 21 -5.16 -19.72 -19.23
C ALA A 21 -3.80 -19.16 -19.68
N GLY A 22 -3.53 -17.92 -19.31
CA GLY A 22 -2.26 -17.26 -19.53
C GLY A 22 -1.08 -17.96 -18.84
N PHE A 23 -1.24 -18.37 -17.58
CA PHE A 23 -0.24 -19.17 -16.87
C PHE A 23 0.02 -20.53 -17.52
N LEU A 24 -1.04 -21.22 -17.97
CA LEU A 24 -0.89 -22.48 -18.70
C LEU A 24 -0.13 -22.26 -20.01
N TRP A 25 -0.47 -21.21 -20.74
CA TRP A 25 0.18 -20.88 -22.00
C TRP A 25 1.66 -20.52 -21.79
N THR A 26 1.99 -19.67 -20.82
CA THR A 26 3.39 -19.32 -20.55
C THR A 26 4.21 -20.50 -20.06
N TYR A 27 3.62 -21.42 -19.29
CA TYR A 27 4.30 -22.65 -18.88
C TYR A 27 4.67 -23.54 -20.09
N LEU A 28 3.79 -23.65 -21.08
CA LEU A 28 4.00 -24.49 -22.26
C LEU A 28 5.00 -23.89 -23.27
N TYR A 29 4.93 -22.58 -23.52
CA TYR A 29 5.73 -21.90 -24.55
C TYR A 29 7.02 -21.27 -24.01
N PHE A 30 7.07 -20.94 -22.72
CA PHE A 30 8.22 -20.32 -22.06
C PHE A 30 8.59 -21.10 -20.79
N PRO A 31 9.05 -22.37 -20.93
CA PRO A 31 9.34 -23.22 -19.81
C PRO A 31 10.40 -22.60 -18.89
N PRO A 32 10.28 -22.78 -17.56
CA PRO A 32 11.17 -22.15 -16.60
C PRO A 32 12.58 -22.77 -16.64
N HIS A 33 13.60 -21.92 -16.56
CA HIS A 33 15.00 -22.34 -16.50
C HIS A 33 15.43 -22.51 -15.03
N LEU A 34 15.06 -23.63 -14.42
CA LEU A 34 15.29 -23.85 -12.98
C LEU A 34 16.71 -24.31 -12.62
N GLY A 35 17.56 -24.64 -13.61
CA GLY A 35 18.98 -24.97 -13.42
C GLY A 35 19.28 -26.08 -12.40
N GLY A 36 18.28 -26.83 -11.95
CA GLY A 36 18.39 -27.87 -10.92
C GLY A 36 18.42 -27.37 -9.46
N ASN A 37 18.41 -26.07 -9.18
CA ASN A 37 18.56 -25.55 -7.82
C ASN A 37 17.26 -24.90 -7.29
N PHE A 38 16.34 -25.74 -6.83
CA PHE A 38 15.07 -25.31 -6.23
C PHE A 38 15.25 -24.39 -5.02
N ALA A 39 16.36 -24.53 -4.28
CA ALA A 39 16.66 -23.69 -3.13
C ALA A 39 16.81 -22.21 -3.54
N ASP A 40 17.40 -21.93 -4.71
CA ASP A 40 17.55 -20.56 -5.20
C ASP A 40 16.21 -19.92 -5.52
N VAL A 41 15.31 -20.68 -6.15
CA VAL A 41 13.94 -20.22 -6.46
C VAL A 41 13.20 -19.85 -5.17
N VAL A 42 13.26 -20.73 -4.16
CA VAL A 42 12.65 -20.47 -2.85
C VAL A 42 13.28 -19.24 -2.20
N ALA A 43 14.60 -19.08 -2.27
CA ALA A 43 15.28 -17.92 -1.70
C ALA A 43 14.88 -16.60 -2.36
N PHE A 44 14.80 -16.54 -3.69
CA PHE A 44 14.30 -15.37 -4.39
C PHE A 44 12.82 -15.11 -4.08
N LEU A 45 12.01 -16.16 -3.91
CA LEU A 45 10.60 -16.00 -3.54
C LEU A 45 10.46 -15.40 -2.14
N LEU A 46 11.25 -15.89 -1.18
CA LEU A 46 11.29 -15.33 0.17
C LEU A 46 11.71 -13.86 0.15
N LEU A 47 12.74 -13.52 -0.62
CA LEU A 47 13.16 -12.12 -0.82
C LEU A 47 12.02 -11.28 -1.41
N THR A 48 11.34 -11.78 -2.44
CA THR A 48 10.22 -11.11 -3.10
C THR A 48 9.09 -10.84 -2.10
N CYS A 49 8.69 -11.84 -1.31
CA CYS A 49 7.66 -11.71 -0.28
C CYS A 49 8.08 -10.73 0.83
N ALA A 50 9.34 -10.79 1.27
CA ALA A 50 9.86 -9.89 2.30
C ALA A 50 9.80 -8.43 1.85
N VAL A 51 10.25 -8.14 0.62
CA VAL A 51 10.22 -6.80 0.03
C VAL A 51 8.77 -6.35 -0.20
N ALA A 52 7.90 -7.22 -0.70
CA ALA A 52 6.47 -6.93 -0.89
C ALA A 52 5.75 -6.60 0.42
N ALA A 53 6.12 -7.23 1.53
CA ALA A 53 5.55 -6.99 2.85
C ALA A 53 6.06 -5.69 3.53
N MET A 54 7.09 -5.05 2.97
CA MET A 54 7.74 -3.85 3.50
C MET A 54 7.67 -2.71 2.48
N PRO A 55 6.47 -2.13 2.24
CA PRO A 55 6.37 -0.96 1.37
C PRO A 55 7.18 0.21 1.94
N MET A 56 7.73 1.03 1.06
CA MET A 56 8.39 2.28 1.45
C MET A 56 7.36 3.40 1.41
N VAL A 57 7.13 4.08 2.54
CA VAL A 57 6.18 5.21 2.58
C VAL A 57 6.92 6.51 2.27
N ILE A 58 6.55 7.16 1.16
CA ILE A 58 7.06 8.48 0.79
C ILE A 58 5.87 9.43 0.63
N ASN A 59 5.88 10.57 1.34
CA ASN A 59 4.79 11.56 1.27
C ASN A 59 3.39 10.95 1.46
N ASN A 60 3.24 10.06 2.43
CA ASN A 60 1.98 9.36 2.74
C ASN A 60 1.48 8.39 1.66
N VAL A 61 2.29 8.09 0.64
CA VAL A 61 2.00 7.07 -0.39
C VAL A 61 2.89 5.84 -0.15
N PRO A 62 2.32 4.64 0.11
CA PRO A 62 3.09 3.41 0.18
C PRO A 62 3.50 2.95 -1.22
N ILE A 63 4.82 2.85 -1.46
CA ILE A 63 5.41 2.41 -2.72
C ILE A 63 5.95 0.99 -2.56
N PHE A 64 5.46 0.08 -3.40
CA PHE A 64 5.88 -1.32 -3.40
C PHE A 64 7.01 -1.55 -4.38
N LEU A 65 8.19 -1.91 -3.86
CA LEU A 65 9.43 -1.98 -4.63
C LEU A 65 9.71 -3.42 -5.09
N ILE A 66 8.74 -4.06 -5.73
CA ILE A 66 8.82 -5.46 -6.16
C ILE A 66 9.60 -5.60 -7.48
N GLN A 67 9.63 -4.53 -8.30
CA GLN A 67 10.09 -4.56 -9.69
C GLN A 67 11.56 -4.96 -9.83
N TRP A 68 12.45 -4.56 -8.92
CA TRP A 68 13.88 -4.89 -9.02
C TRP A 68 14.15 -6.38 -8.79
N VAL A 69 13.39 -7.02 -7.89
CA VAL A 69 13.48 -8.47 -7.67
C VAL A 69 12.87 -9.21 -8.86
N SER A 70 11.71 -8.75 -9.35
CA SER A 70 11.07 -9.32 -10.55
C SER A 70 12.00 -9.28 -11.76
N LEU A 71 12.72 -8.18 -12.00
CA LEU A 71 13.71 -8.10 -13.08
C LEU A 71 14.79 -9.17 -12.94
N GLY A 72 15.37 -9.33 -11.75
CA GLY A 72 16.39 -10.36 -11.51
C GLY A 72 15.86 -11.78 -11.71
N VAL A 73 14.62 -12.03 -11.27
CA VAL A 73 13.94 -13.33 -11.44
C VAL A 73 13.64 -13.60 -12.91
N PHE A 74 13.15 -12.61 -13.66
CA PHE A 74 12.89 -12.73 -15.09
C PHE A 74 14.15 -13.10 -15.87
N LEU A 75 15.23 -12.32 -15.66
CA LEU A 75 16.48 -12.51 -16.39
C LEU A 75 17.11 -13.86 -16.05
N ARG A 76 16.94 -14.37 -14.82
CA ARG A 76 17.50 -15.65 -14.40
C ARG A 76 16.64 -16.87 -14.74
N PHE A 77 15.39 -16.86 -14.34
CA PHE A 77 14.51 -18.04 -14.35
C PHE A 77 13.48 -18.02 -15.48
N GLY A 78 13.24 -16.85 -16.08
CA GLY A 78 12.32 -16.66 -17.18
C GLY A 78 10.95 -16.11 -16.79
N LEU A 79 10.14 -15.92 -17.82
CA LEU A 79 8.85 -15.22 -17.74
C LEU A 79 7.86 -15.92 -16.81
N PHE A 80 7.74 -17.24 -16.92
CA PHE A 80 6.79 -18.00 -16.10
C PHE A 80 7.06 -17.84 -14.59
N VAL A 81 8.33 -17.95 -14.18
CA VAL A 81 8.71 -17.84 -12.76
C VAL A 81 8.50 -16.42 -12.25
N GLU A 82 8.85 -15.41 -13.05
CA GLU A 82 8.62 -14.02 -12.69
C GLU A 82 7.13 -13.71 -12.49
N MET A 83 6.28 -14.17 -13.42
CA MET A 83 4.83 -13.98 -13.32
C MET A 83 4.27 -14.65 -12.06
N LEU A 84 4.74 -15.86 -11.75
CA LEU A 84 4.35 -16.57 -10.52
C LEU A 84 4.73 -15.76 -9.28
N PHE A 85 5.95 -15.22 -9.25
CA PHE A 85 6.46 -14.46 -8.12
C PHE A 85 5.69 -13.18 -7.89
N ILE A 86 5.37 -12.44 -8.95
CA ILE A 86 4.54 -11.24 -8.84
C ILE A 86 3.15 -11.59 -8.29
N HIS A 87 2.53 -12.68 -8.72
CA HIS A 87 1.22 -13.07 -8.21
C HIS A 87 1.25 -13.46 -6.74
N ILE A 88 2.31 -14.15 -6.29
CA ILE A 88 2.51 -14.45 -4.86
C ILE A 88 2.80 -13.16 -4.08
N ALA A 89 3.62 -12.27 -4.62
CA ALA A 89 3.92 -10.97 -4.01
C ALA A 89 2.67 -10.12 -3.82
N LEU A 90 1.73 -10.14 -4.79
CA LEU A 90 0.45 -9.46 -4.66
C LEU A 90 -0.34 -9.98 -3.46
N MET A 91 -0.36 -11.30 -3.22
CA MET A 91 -1.02 -11.85 -2.03
C MET A 91 -0.39 -11.31 -0.74
N ALA A 92 0.94 -11.16 -0.69
CA ALA A 92 1.64 -10.56 0.45
C ALA A 92 1.26 -9.07 0.64
N VAL A 93 1.19 -8.30 -0.45
CA VAL A 93 0.76 -6.89 -0.44
C VAL A 93 -0.66 -6.76 0.09
N PHE A 94 -1.61 -7.53 -0.45
CA PHE A 94 -3.01 -7.45 -0.04
C PHE A 94 -3.24 -7.90 1.41
N SER A 95 -2.43 -8.83 1.92
CA SER A 95 -2.46 -9.23 3.33
C SER A 95 -2.12 -8.07 4.27
N LYS A 96 -1.35 -7.08 3.81
CA LYS A 96 -0.99 -5.87 4.58
C LYS A 96 -2.04 -4.77 4.53
N ILE A 97 -2.71 -4.60 3.39
CA ILE A 97 -3.58 -3.43 3.13
C ILE A 97 -4.97 -3.54 3.80
N LYS A 98 -5.40 -4.73 4.28
CA LYS A 98 -6.72 -4.96 4.92
C LYS A 98 -7.88 -4.26 4.18
N LEU A 99 -8.14 -4.69 2.95
CA LEU A 99 -9.17 -4.07 2.10
C LEU A 99 -10.60 -4.33 2.63
N PRO A 100 -11.46 -3.31 2.70
CA PRO A 100 -12.88 -3.49 2.99
C PRO A 100 -13.58 -4.27 1.86
N LYS A 101 -14.67 -4.98 2.18
CA LYS A 101 -15.36 -5.92 1.26
C LYS A 101 -15.78 -5.25 -0.06
N GLU A 102 -16.08 -3.96 -0.02
CA GLU A 102 -16.51 -3.15 -1.17
C GLU A 102 -15.40 -2.97 -2.21
N GLU A 103 -14.14 -3.09 -1.79
CA GLU A 103 -12.92 -2.87 -2.59
C GLU A 103 -12.26 -4.15 -3.09
N TRP A 104 -12.88 -5.32 -2.86
CA TRP A 104 -12.35 -6.61 -3.30
C TRP A 104 -12.16 -6.72 -4.81
N ILE A 105 -12.82 -5.88 -5.60
CA ILE A 105 -12.56 -5.78 -7.05
C ILE A 105 -11.14 -5.36 -7.40
N ARG A 106 -10.42 -4.70 -6.48
CA ARG A 106 -9.02 -4.30 -6.68
C ARG A 106 -8.09 -5.52 -6.86
N LEU A 107 -8.43 -6.66 -6.25
CA LEU A 107 -7.65 -7.91 -6.36
C LEU A 107 -7.58 -8.43 -7.80
N PRO A 108 -8.71 -8.80 -8.46
CA PRO A 108 -8.67 -9.29 -9.83
C PRO A 108 -8.18 -8.22 -10.81
N LEU A 109 -8.47 -6.93 -10.56
CA LEU A 109 -8.00 -5.84 -11.41
C LEU A 109 -6.47 -5.71 -11.40
N ASN A 110 -5.85 -5.71 -10.22
CA ASN A 110 -4.39 -5.66 -10.09
C ASN A 110 -3.75 -6.93 -10.63
N SER A 111 -4.35 -8.11 -10.40
CA SER A 111 -3.83 -9.35 -10.97
C SER A 111 -3.85 -9.35 -12.51
N ILE A 112 -4.92 -8.88 -13.17
CA ILE A 112 -4.94 -8.70 -14.63
C ILE A 112 -3.85 -7.73 -15.08
N MET A 113 -3.70 -6.60 -14.38
CA MET A 113 -2.70 -5.58 -14.71
C MET A 113 -1.28 -6.17 -14.67
N PHE A 114 -0.89 -6.74 -13.53
CA PHE A 114 0.45 -7.31 -13.36
C PHE A 114 0.71 -8.50 -14.30
N PHE A 115 -0.29 -9.35 -14.51
CA PHE A 115 -0.21 -10.42 -15.51
C PHE A 115 0.08 -9.85 -16.91
N THR A 116 -0.67 -8.82 -17.33
CA THR A 116 -0.55 -8.22 -18.65
C THR A 116 0.80 -7.52 -18.83
N ILE A 117 1.26 -6.80 -17.81
CA ILE A 117 2.58 -6.14 -17.80
C ILE A 117 3.67 -7.17 -18.07
N SER A 118 3.77 -8.21 -17.24
CA SER A 118 4.79 -9.26 -17.37
C SER A 118 4.70 -10.00 -18.70
N LEU A 119 3.48 -10.40 -19.12
CA LEU A 119 3.30 -11.14 -20.36
C LEU A 119 3.74 -10.32 -21.57
N VAL A 120 3.25 -9.08 -21.70
CA VAL A 120 3.55 -8.24 -22.87
C VAL A 120 5.02 -7.83 -22.89
N SER A 121 5.60 -7.43 -21.75
CA SER A 121 7.03 -7.09 -21.69
C SER A 121 7.91 -8.30 -22.02
N GLY A 122 7.56 -9.48 -21.51
CA GLY A 122 8.28 -10.72 -21.78
C GLY A 122 8.19 -11.14 -23.24
N LEU A 123 7.02 -11.05 -23.86
CA LEU A 123 6.84 -11.38 -25.28
C LEU A 123 7.68 -10.47 -26.18
N ILE A 124 7.72 -9.17 -25.89
CA ILE A 124 8.56 -8.24 -26.65
C ILE A 124 10.04 -8.57 -26.44
N TYR A 125 10.46 -8.87 -25.20
CA TYR A 125 11.84 -9.26 -24.90
C TYR A 125 12.30 -10.48 -25.71
N TYR A 126 11.52 -11.56 -25.71
CA TYR A 126 11.87 -12.73 -26.52
C TYR A 126 11.74 -12.46 -28.03
N GLY A 127 10.79 -11.62 -28.43
CA GLY A 127 10.57 -11.24 -29.83
C GLY A 127 11.73 -10.47 -30.46
N VAL A 128 12.43 -9.64 -29.68
CA VAL A 128 13.66 -8.94 -30.13
C VAL A 128 14.92 -9.82 -30.04
N GLY A 129 14.79 -11.10 -29.66
CA GLY A 129 15.90 -12.04 -29.55
C GLY A 129 16.55 -12.11 -28.17
N GLY A 130 15.92 -11.53 -27.14
CA GLY A 130 16.38 -11.65 -25.76
C GLY A 130 16.38 -13.09 -25.27
N GLN A 131 17.42 -13.48 -24.52
CA GLN A 131 17.55 -14.81 -23.92
C GLN A 131 17.76 -14.69 -22.42
N THR A 132 17.16 -15.59 -21.65
CA THR A 132 17.31 -15.62 -20.19
C THR A 132 18.49 -16.48 -19.77
N GLY A 133 19.09 -16.18 -18.63
CA GLY A 133 20.21 -16.93 -18.06
C GLY A 133 21.58 -16.63 -18.70
N GLN A 134 21.67 -15.67 -19.61
CA GLN A 134 22.93 -15.25 -20.22
C GLN A 134 23.69 -14.24 -19.37
N ASN A 135 25.03 -14.28 -19.38
CA ASN A 135 25.82 -13.27 -18.70
C ASN A 135 25.75 -11.93 -19.45
N ILE A 136 25.00 -10.97 -18.89
CA ILE A 136 24.71 -9.66 -19.49
C ILE A 136 25.98 -8.81 -19.65
N LEU A 137 27.04 -9.06 -18.88
CA LEU A 137 28.29 -8.30 -18.96
C LEU A 137 29.16 -8.66 -20.17
N LYS A 138 28.90 -9.80 -20.84
CA LYS A 138 29.75 -10.29 -21.94
C LYS A 138 29.30 -9.83 -23.33
N GLY A 139 28.10 -9.27 -23.46
CA GLY A 139 27.55 -8.83 -24.75
C GLY A 139 26.70 -7.58 -24.62
N THR A 140 27.02 -6.54 -25.40
CA THR A 140 26.31 -5.25 -25.41
C THR A 140 24.82 -5.41 -25.71
N ASP A 141 24.46 -6.38 -26.55
CA ASP A 141 23.08 -6.64 -26.96
C ASP A 141 22.22 -7.21 -25.81
N ALA A 142 22.80 -8.10 -24.98
CA ALA A 142 22.08 -8.69 -23.85
C ALA A 142 21.71 -7.64 -22.80
N PHE A 143 22.59 -6.66 -22.56
CA PHE A 143 22.30 -5.53 -21.67
C PHE A 143 21.20 -4.64 -22.24
N LEU A 144 21.26 -4.32 -23.54
CA LEU A 144 20.24 -3.55 -24.24
C LEU A 144 18.86 -4.21 -24.18
N TYR A 145 18.77 -5.53 -24.38
CA TYR A 145 17.49 -6.25 -24.29
C TYR A 145 16.93 -6.27 -22.86
N ALA A 146 17.78 -6.47 -21.86
CA ALA A 146 17.36 -6.42 -20.46
C ALA A 146 16.93 -4.99 -20.05
N ALA A 147 17.61 -3.96 -20.54
CA ALA A 147 17.23 -2.56 -20.35
C ALA A 147 15.91 -2.22 -21.07
N LEU A 148 15.68 -2.79 -22.26
CA LEU A 148 14.42 -2.66 -22.97
C LEU A 148 13.28 -3.31 -22.16
N TYR A 149 13.47 -4.52 -21.63
CA TYR A 149 12.47 -5.19 -20.79
C TYR A 149 12.11 -4.35 -19.56
N ALA A 150 13.12 -3.79 -18.90
CA ALA A 150 12.96 -2.84 -17.82
C ALA A 150 12.07 -1.64 -18.21
N VAL A 151 12.42 -0.95 -19.29
CA VAL A 151 11.63 0.19 -19.78
C VAL A 151 10.20 -0.23 -20.14
N LEU A 152 10.01 -1.40 -20.74
CA LEU A 152 8.69 -1.92 -21.11
C LEU A 152 7.80 -2.18 -19.90
N ILE A 153 8.32 -2.76 -18.81
CA ILE A 153 7.54 -2.93 -17.57
C ILE A 153 6.97 -1.57 -17.14
N TYR A 154 7.80 -0.54 -17.11
CA TYR A 154 7.38 0.79 -16.69
C TYR A 154 6.36 1.41 -17.66
N VAL A 155 6.66 1.39 -18.97
CA VAL A 155 5.81 1.99 -20.00
C VAL A 155 4.44 1.31 -20.05
N ILE A 156 4.41 -0.03 -20.04
CA ILE A 156 3.15 -0.79 -20.08
C ILE A 156 2.35 -0.55 -18.80
N ASN A 157 3.00 -0.51 -17.63
CA ASN A 157 2.34 -0.16 -16.38
C ASN A 157 1.66 1.21 -16.46
N GLN A 158 2.38 2.24 -16.94
CA GLN A 158 1.81 3.59 -17.09
C GLN A 158 0.63 3.63 -18.08
N ILE A 159 0.71 2.90 -19.19
CA ILE A 159 -0.38 2.78 -20.17
C ILE A 159 -1.62 2.15 -19.52
N ILE A 160 -1.46 1.08 -18.74
CA ILE A 160 -2.59 0.41 -18.08
C ILE A 160 -3.20 1.30 -16.99
N LEU A 161 -2.37 1.97 -16.18
CA LEU A 161 -2.85 2.91 -15.17
C LEU A 161 -3.62 4.08 -15.81
N MET A 162 -3.16 4.59 -16.95
CA MET A 162 -3.87 5.60 -17.74
C MET A 162 -5.22 5.07 -18.24
N PHE A 163 -5.25 3.83 -18.73
CA PHE A 163 -6.48 3.21 -19.18
C PHE A 163 -7.48 3.01 -18.03
N TYR A 164 -7.02 2.56 -16.86
CA TYR A 164 -7.86 2.37 -15.67
C TYR A 164 -8.39 3.70 -15.13
N SER A 165 -7.57 4.74 -15.05
CA SER A 165 -8.02 6.04 -14.59
C SER A 165 -9.09 6.63 -15.51
N TYR A 166 -8.93 6.51 -16.84
CA TYR A 166 -9.91 7.01 -17.80
C TYR A 166 -11.22 6.22 -17.86
N THR A 167 -11.16 4.89 -17.70
CA THR A 167 -12.32 4.01 -17.92
C THR A 167 -13.11 3.68 -16.65
N LEU A 168 -12.44 3.54 -15.51
CA LEU A 168 -13.06 3.09 -14.26
C LEU A 168 -13.39 4.24 -13.31
N TYR A 169 -12.71 5.39 -13.43
CA TYR A 169 -12.85 6.51 -12.52
C TYR A 169 -13.27 7.78 -13.28
N PRO A 170 -14.51 8.28 -13.07
CA PRO A 170 -15.01 9.44 -13.81
C PRO A 170 -14.39 10.79 -13.38
N GLU A 171 -13.71 10.85 -12.22
CA GLU A 171 -12.98 12.05 -11.82
C GLU A 171 -11.59 12.09 -12.47
N LYS A 172 -11.36 13.14 -13.26
CA LYS A 172 -10.11 13.42 -13.96
C LYS A 172 -9.02 13.83 -12.96
N GLN A 173 -8.42 12.87 -12.25
CA GLN A 173 -7.18 13.16 -11.55
C GLN A 173 -6.08 13.49 -12.59
N PRO A 174 -5.29 14.55 -12.37
CA PRO A 174 -4.24 14.91 -13.31
C PRO A 174 -3.20 13.79 -13.39
N PHE A 175 -3.05 13.21 -14.57
CA PHE A 175 -2.11 12.10 -14.83
C PHE A 175 -0.66 12.46 -14.49
N PHE A 176 -0.26 13.71 -14.76
CA PHE A 176 1.04 14.27 -14.36
C PHE A 176 0.98 14.86 -12.94
N GLY A 177 0.59 14.02 -11.98
CA GLY A 177 0.58 14.35 -10.57
C GLY A 177 1.94 14.14 -9.89
N LYS A 178 2.02 14.49 -8.60
CA LYS A 178 3.18 14.17 -7.76
C LYS A 178 3.46 12.66 -7.72
N ASP A 179 2.41 11.84 -7.79
CA ASP A 179 2.51 10.38 -7.76
C ASP A 179 3.26 9.84 -9.00
N PHE A 180 3.01 10.41 -10.18
CA PHE A 180 3.72 10.05 -11.41
C PHE A 180 5.24 10.34 -11.32
N VAL A 181 5.61 11.46 -10.70
CA VAL A 181 7.02 11.80 -10.47
C VAL A 181 7.66 10.81 -9.50
N TRP A 182 6.97 10.46 -8.42
CA TRP A 182 7.46 9.46 -7.46
C TRP A 182 7.60 8.07 -8.08
N ASP A 183 6.69 7.67 -8.97
CA ASP A 183 6.80 6.42 -9.73
C ASP A 183 8.03 6.42 -10.65
N ILE A 184 8.33 7.52 -11.34
CA ILE A 184 9.55 7.65 -12.16
C ILE A 184 10.79 7.53 -11.29
N VAL A 185 10.87 8.33 -10.21
CA VAL A 185 12.05 8.38 -9.35
C VAL A 185 12.34 7.02 -8.74
N THR A 186 11.31 6.34 -8.23
CA THR A 186 11.47 5.02 -7.61
C THR A 186 11.83 3.96 -8.64
N THR A 187 11.25 4.01 -9.84
CA THR A 187 11.64 3.12 -10.95
C THR A 187 13.09 3.33 -11.35
N LEU A 188 13.54 4.59 -11.46
CA LEU A 188 14.92 4.92 -11.83
C LEU A 188 15.94 4.46 -10.79
N ILE A 189 15.59 4.50 -9.51
CA ILE A 189 16.43 4.02 -8.41
C ILE A 189 16.44 2.48 -8.35
N THR A 190 15.28 1.85 -8.52
CA THR A 190 15.14 0.40 -8.37
C THR A 190 15.67 -0.39 -9.56
N PHE A 191 15.62 0.16 -10.78
CA PHE A 191 16.06 -0.56 -11.96
C PHE A 191 17.51 -1.04 -11.92
N PRO A 192 18.49 -0.15 -11.65
CA PRO A 192 19.89 -0.55 -11.54
C PRO A 192 20.10 -1.65 -10.50
N ILE A 193 19.31 -1.65 -9.42
CA ILE A 193 19.41 -2.66 -8.35
C ILE A 193 19.02 -4.04 -8.86
N GLY A 194 18.03 -4.15 -9.76
CA GLY A 194 17.67 -5.43 -10.37
C GLY A 194 18.79 -6.00 -11.25
N PHE A 195 19.50 -5.14 -11.99
CA PHE A 195 20.70 -5.54 -12.73
C PHE A 195 21.85 -5.96 -11.82
N VAL A 196 22.07 -5.22 -10.73
CA VAL A 196 23.07 -5.54 -9.71
C VAL A 196 22.76 -6.90 -9.08
N LEU A 197 21.49 -7.15 -8.70
CA LEU A 197 21.06 -8.45 -8.16
C LEU A 197 21.34 -9.58 -9.15
N TYR A 198 20.93 -9.43 -10.41
CA TYR A 198 21.15 -10.45 -11.45
C TYR A 198 22.64 -10.74 -11.66
N THR A 199 23.44 -9.69 -11.76
CA THR A 199 24.88 -9.79 -12.01
C THR A 199 25.60 -10.42 -10.82
N LEU A 200 25.34 -9.93 -9.60
CA LEU A 200 25.92 -10.51 -8.39
C LEU A 200 25.48 -11.95 -8.19
N TYR A 201 24.23 -12.30 -8.49
CA TYR A 201 23.78 -13.69 -8.39
C TYR A 201 24.50 -14.60 -9.40
N SER A 202 24.85 -14.08 -10.59
CA SER A 202 25.63 -14.85 -11.56
C SER A 202 27.06 -15.17 -11.08
N GLU A 203 27.63 -14.35 -10.19
CA GLU A 203 28.99 -14.52 -9.66
C GLU A 203 29.02 -15.19 -8.27
N LEU A 204 28.07 -14.85 -7.39
CA LEU A 204 28.06 -15.22 -5.97
C LEU A 204 26.90 -16.17 -5.60
N GLY A 205 26.02 -16.49 -6.55
CA GLY A 205 24.84 -17.31 -6.31
C GLY A 205 23.93 -16.72 -5.23
N ILE A 206 23.43 -17.57 -4.34
CA ILE A 206 22.47 -17.20 -3.30
C ILE A 206 22.95 -16.09 -2.35
N LEU A 207 24.27 -15.93 -2.17
CA LEU A 207 24.84 -14.87 -1.33
C LEU A 207 24.51 -13.46 -1.85
N ALA A 208 24.28 -13.31 -3.16
CA ALA A 208 23.86 -12.05 -3.76
C ALA A 208 22.53 -11.54 -3.20
N LEU A 209 21.61 -12.45 -2.84
CA LEU A 209 20.31 -12.07 -2.29
C LEU A 209 20.48 -11.42 -0.92
N LEU A 210 21.41 -11.89 -0.10
CA LEU A 210 21.72 -11.27 1.19
C LEU A 210 22.41 -9.91 0.98
N LEU A 211 23.40 -9.86 0.08
CA LEU A 211 24.18 -8.65 -0.19
C LEU A 211 23.35 -7.50 -0.75
N VAL A 212 22.33 -7.79 -1.56
CA VAL A 212 21.44 -6.75 -2.14
C VAL A 212 20.17 -6.58 -1.32
N GLY A 213 19.57 -7.68 -0.88
CA GLY A 213 18.30 -7.67 -0.16
C GLY A 213 18.38 -7.06 1.23
N VAL A 214 19.44 -7.35 2.01
CA VAL A 214 19.56 -6.82 3.38
C VAL A 214 19.74 -5.30 3.39
N PRO A 215 20.63 -4.69 2.58
CA PRO A 215 20.73 -3.23 2.51
C PRO A 215 19.44 -2.57 2.04
N PHE A 216 18.76 -3.15 1.06
CA PHE A 216 17.52 -2.60 0.52
C PHE A 216 16.36 -2.66 1.53
N ALA A 217 16.22 -3.80 2.21
CA ALA A 217 15.24 -3.96 3.29
C ALA A 217 15.54 -3.00 4.46
N SER A 218 16.82 -2.88 4.84
CA SER A 218 17.26 -1.94 5.88
C SER A 218 16.90 -0.49 5.51
N LEU A 219 17.16 -0.07 4.27
CA LEU A 219 16.80 1.26 3.79
C LEU A 219 15.29 1.50 3.86
N SER A 220 14.49 0.52 3.46
CA SER A 220 13.02 0.60 3.51
C SER A 220 12.51 0.73 4.95
N ILE A 221 13.10 -0.01 5.89
CA ILE A 221 12.78 0.09 7.31
C ILE A 221 13.16 1.47 7.86
N ILE A 222 14.38 1.95 7.59
CA ILE A 222 14.86 3.25 8.05
C ILE A 222 13.95 4.38 7.56
N LEU A 223 13.57 4.37 6.28
CA LEU A 223 12.69 5.39 5.72
C LEU A 223 11.28 5.35 6.33
N ASN A 224 10.74 4.16 6.60
CA ASN A 224 9.46 4.05 7.30
C ASN A 224 9.53 4.55 8.75
N LEU A 225 10.63 4.24 9.46
CA LEU A 225 10.85 4.76 10.82
C LEU A 225 10.97 6.29 10.79
N TYR A 226 11.75 6.84 9.85
CA TYR A 226 11.90 8.27 9.66
C TYR A 226 10.56 8.95 9.39
N TYR A 227 9.76 8.41 8.47
CA TYR A 227 8.41 8.92 8.17
C TYR A 227 7.49 8.88 9.39
N SER A 228 7.50 7.77 10.13
CA SER A 228 6.72 7.63 11.37
C SER A 228 7.14 8.66 12.43
N SER A 229 8.46 8.84 12.61
CA SER A 229 9.01 9.83 13.53
C SER A 229 8.62 11.25 13.14
N GLN A 230 8.65 11.60 11.86
CA GLN A 230 8.22 12.91 11.39
C GLN A 230 6.74 13.15 11.73
N LYS A 231 5.87 12.17 11.44
CA LYS A 231 4.44 12.26 11.74
C LYS A 231 4.15 12.40 13.23
N ILE A 232 4.87 11.67 14.08
CA ILE A 232 4.76 11.79 15.55
C ILE A 232 5.19 13.19 15.99
N ASN A 233 6.31 13.72 15.45
CA ASN A 233 6.79 15.04 15.79
C ASN A 233 5.80 16.15 15.38
N GLU A 234 5.18 16.02 14.21
CA GLU A 234 4.11 16.93 13.77
C GLU A 234 2.91 16.92 14.72
N TYR A 235 2.47 15.75 15.20
CA TYR A 235 1.40 15.67 16.20
C TYR A 235 1.80 16.27 17.55
N LEU A 236 3.03 16.04 18.01
CA LEU A 236 3.54 16.62 19.25
C LEU A 236 3.57 18.15 19.17
N GLN A 237 4.06 18.70 18.06
CA GLN A 237 4.09 20.15 17.85
C GLN A 237 2.69 20.76 17.88
N LYS A 238 1.72 20.14 17.18
CA LYS A 238 0.31 20.57 17.23
C LYS A 238 -0.24 20.50 18.66
N ALA A 239 0.03 19.44 19.39
CA ALA A 239 -0.43 19.30 20.78
C ALA A 239 0.16 20.39 21.69
N THR A 240 1.44 20.73 21.53
CA THR A 240 2.08 21.84 22.26
C THR A 240 1.45 23.19 21.93
N GLU A 241 1.19 23.46 20.65
CA GLU A 241 0.52 24.69 20.21
C GLU A 241 -0.89 24.81 20.79
N ILE A 242 -1.67 23.71 20.77
CA ILE A 242 -2.99 23.65 21.40
C ILE A 242 -2.89 23.92 22.90
N GLY A 243 -1.94 23.28 23.60
CA GLY A 243 -1.73 23.49 25.02
C GLY A 243 -1.42 24.95 25.37
N HIS A 244 -0.62 25.62 24.54
CA HIS A 244 -0.33 27.04 24.71
C HIS A 244 -1.58 27.91 24.50
N GLN A 245 -2.32 27.68 23.41
CA GLN A 245 -3.55 28.43 23.12
C GLN A 245 -4.64 28.25 24.19
N LEU A 246 -4.74 27.06 24.79
CA LEU A 246 -5.65 26.80 25.90
C LEU A 246 -5.22 27.54 27.18
N ALA A 247 -3.92 27.63 27.46
CA ALA A 247 -3.39 28.31 28.65
C ALA A 247 -3.54 29.85 28.57
N GLU A 248 -3.57 30.44 27.37
CA GLU A 248 -3.77 31.89 27.18
C GLU A 248 -5.22 32.34 27.37
N ARG A 249 -6.20 31.43 27.35
CA ARG A 249 -7.62 31.77 27.48
C ARG A 249 -8.08 31.77 28.95
N VAL A 250 -8.68 32.88 29.36
CA VAL A 250 -9.11 33.10 30.76
C VAL A 250 -10.55 32.60 31.02
N GLN A 251 -11.40 32.52 30.00
CA GLN A 251 -12.79 32.06 30.14
C GLN A 251 -12.95 30.57 29.84
N VAL A 252 -13.50 29.83 30.80
CA VAL A 252 -13.68 28.36 30.75
C VAL A 252 -14.48 27.90 29.52
N ASN A 253 -15.52 28.64 29.12
CA ASN A 253 -16.32 28.32 27.94
C ASN A 253 -15.48 28.40 26.65
N ASP A 254 -14.70 29.46 26.50
CA ASP A 254 -13.80 29.64 25.34
C ASP A 254 -12.71 28.56 25.28
N VAL A 255 -12.24 28.08 26.44
CA VAL A 255 -11.27 26.97 26.51
C VAL A 255 -11.90 25.67 26.00
N MET A 256 -13.17 25.39 26.35
CA MET A 256 -13.86 24.17 25.91
C MET A 256 -14.22 24.18 24.43
N ASP A 257 -14.64 25.33 23.90
CA ASP A 257 -14.89 25.49 22.47
C ASP A 257 -13.60 25.35 21.65
N LEU A 258 -12.50 25.97 22.11
CA LEU A 258 -11.21 25.83 21.47
C LEU A 258 -10.66 24.39 21.55
N PHE A 259 -10.81 23.73 22.71
CA PHE A 259 -10.37 22.36 22.90
C PHE A 259 -11.06 21.40 21.94
N ILE A 260 -12.39 21.43 21.86
CA ILE A 260 -13.13 20.51 20.99
C ILE A 260 -12.83 20.78 19.51
N GLN A 261 -12.71 22.04 19.11
CA GLN A 261 -12.34 22.42 17.75
C GLN A 261 -10.96 21.87 17.39
N LYS A 262 -9.96 22.08 18.26
CA LYS A 262 -8.59 21.62 18.02
C LYS A 262 -8.46 20.10 18.03
N LEU A 263 -9.28 19.42 18.82
CA LEU A 263 -9.34 17.97 18.85
C LEU A 263 -9.89 17.40 17.53
N MET A 264 -10.94 18.03 16.96
CA MET A 264 -11.48 17.70 15.64
C MET A 264 -10.48 17.99 14.50
N GLU A 265 -9.64 19.03 14.62
CA GLU A 265 -8.59 19.33 13.65
C GLU A 265 -7.44 18.30 13.68
N MET A 266 -7.18 17.68 14.85
CA MET A 266 -6.06 16.75 15.04
C MET A 266 -6.46 15.29 14.81
N LEU A 267 -7.68 14.90 15.20
CA LEU A 267 -8.19 13.54 15.12
C LEU A 267 -9.25 13.44 14.02
N PRO A 268 -9.18 12.44 13.12
CA PRO A 268 -10.19 12.23 12.09
C PRO A 268 -11.45 11.59 12.69
N VAL A 269 -12.25 12.39 13.39
CA VAL A 269 -13.51 11.96 14.01
C VAL A 269 -14.70 12.63 13.34
N ASP A 270 -15.75 11.87 13.07
CA ASP A 270 -16.98 12.40 12.46
C ASP A 270 -17.86 13.13 13.49
N PHE A 271 -17.76 12.71 14.77
CA PHE A 271 -18.56 13.23 15.88
C PHE A 271 -17.70 13.39 17.14
N ALA A 272 -17.89 14.50 17.85
CA ALA A 272 -17.28 14.73 19.16
C ALA A 272 -18.28 15.29 20.16
N TYR A 273 -18.28 14.75 21.37
CA TYR A 273 -19.17 15.12 22.47
C TYR A 273 -18.36 15.34 23.74
N ILE A 274 -18.66 16.42 24.46
CA ILE A 274 -18.14 16.64 25.82
C ILE A 274 -19.30 16.59 26.79
N LEU A 275 -19.16 15.73 27.79
CA LEU A 275 -20.13 15.51 28.87
C LEU A 275 -19.51 16.02 30.17
N ASP A 276 -20.27 16.79 30.94
CA ASP A 276 -19.89 17.23 32.28
C ASP A 276 -20.69 16.48 33.34
N VAL A 277 -20.08 16.30 34.51
CA VAL A 277 -20.68 15.61 35.65
C VAL A 277 -21.36 16.63 36.56
N ILE A 278 -22.68 16.60 36.62
CA ILE A 278 -23.48 17.47 37.49
C ILE A 278 -23.90 16.67 38.74
N ASP A 279 -23.59 17.23 39.91
CA ASP A 279 -23.97 16.71 41.24
C ASP A 279 -23.64 15.22 41.50
N GLN A 280 -22.63 14.68 40.81
CA GLN A 280 -22.27 13.25 40.82
C GLN A 280 -23.39 12.27 40.46
N LYS A 281 -24.50 12.76 39.90
CA LYS A 281 -25.70 11.97 39.61
C LYS A 281 -25.91 11.74 38.12
N GLU A 282 -25.62 12.75 37.30
CA GLU A 282 -25.91 12.73 35.87
C GLU A 282 -24.78 13.34 35.04
N LEU A 283 -24.66 12.85 33.81
CA LEU A 283 -23.82 13.41 32.76
C LEU A 283 -24.69 14.30 31.87
N GLN A 284 -24.36 15.58 31.83
CA GLN A 284 -25.00 16.53 30.93
C GLN A 284 -24.09 16.81 29.74
N LEU A 285 -24.68 16.84 28.55
CA LEU A 285 -23.95 17.22 27.35
C LEU A 285 -23.66 18.72 27.38
N ILE A 286 -22.39 19.11 27.38
CA ILE A 286 -21.99 20.51 27.37
C ILE A 286 -21.58 20.99 25.99
N ARG A 287 -21.07 20.11 25.13
CA ARG A 287 -20.72 20.41 23.72
C ARG A 287 -20.98 19.21 22.81
N ARG A 288 -21.45 19.50 21.59
CA ARG A 288 -21.73 18.55 20.52
C ARG A 288 -21.25 19.11 19.19
N ILE A 289 -20.39 18.35 18.51
CA ILE A 289 -19.98 18.61 17.13
C ILE A 289 -20.28 17.38 16.30
N GLU A 290 -20.99 17.58 15.20
CA GLU A 290 -21.30 16.55 14.21
C GLU A 290 -21.00 17.10 12.82
N ASP A 291 -20.25 16.35 12.01
CA ASP A 291 -19.89 16.76 10.64
C ASP A 291 -19.23 18.16 10.56
N GLY A 292 -18.52 18.56 11.63
CA GLY A 292 -17.87 19.86 11.74
C GLY A 292 -18.78 21.02 12.15
N GLU A 293 -20.07 20.80 12.37
CA GLU A 293 -21.01 21.82 12.84
C GLU A 293 -21.29 21.69 14.35
N THR A 294 -21.32 22.82 15.05
CA THR A 294 -21.65 22.87 16.48
C THR A 294 -23.17 22.85 16.65
N LEU A 295 -23.69 21.80 17.27
CA LEU A 295 -25.13 21.61 17.47
C LEU A 295 -25.56 21.94 18.91
N PRO A 296 -26.82 22.37 19.13
CA PRO A 296 -27.33 22.64 20.46
C PRO A 296 -27.36 21.37 21.34
N SER A 297 -26.96 21.53 22.60
CA SER A 297 -26.77 20.44 23.58
C SER A 297 -28.07 19.92 24.21
N ASN A 298 -29.10 19.66 23.42
CA ASN A 298 -30.44 19.28 23.90
C ASN A 298 -30.64 17.75 24.05
N LEU A 299 -29.60 17.02 24.47
CA LEU A 299 -29.75 15.58 24.79
C LEU A 299 -30.14 15.38 26.25
N LEU A 300 -30.94 14.35 26.50
CA LEU A 300 -31.33 13.96 27.86
C LEU A 300 -30.09 13.62 28.71
N PRO A 301 -30.04 14.04 29.99
CA PRO A 301 -28.96 13.68 30.90
C PRO A 301 -28.83 12.15 31.01
N LEU A 302 -27.60 11.64 30.96
CA LEU A 302 -27.30 10.21 31.11
C LEU A 302 -27.00 9.88 32.57
N LYS A 303 -27.56 8.79 33.10
CA LYS A 303 -27.21 8.32 34.45
C LYS A 303 -25.95 7.45 34.42
N LYS A 304 -25.40 7.19 35.61
CA LYS A 304 -24.32 6.21 35.79
C LYS A 304 -24.73 4.86 35.19
N SER A 305 -23.81 4.25 34.45
CA SER A 305 -23.99 2.99 33.71
C SER A 305 -24.91 3.02 32.49
N GLU A 306 -25.42 4.20 32.09
CA GLU A 306 -26.22 4.36 30.86
C GLU A 306 -25.37 4.84 29.67
N GLY A 307 -25.51 4.16 28.54
CA GLY A 307 -24.74 4.45 27.32
C GLY A 307 -23.22 4.28 27.49
N ILE A 308 -22.46 4.76 26.51
CA ILE A 308 -20.99 4.67 26.53
C ILE A 308 -20.44 5.57 27.65
N GLY A 309 -20.87 6.84 27.71
CA GLY A 309 -20.39 7.81 28.71
C GLY A 309 -20.66 7.37 30.15
N GLY A 310 -21.87 6.84 30.44
CA GLY A 310 -22.22 6.37 31.78
C GLY A 310 -21.47 5.10 32.20
N ARG A 311 -21.02 4.26 31.26
CA ARG A 311 -20.18 3.09 31.56
C ARG A 311 -18.72 3.47 31.85
N VAL A 312 -18.18 4.48 31.16
CA VAL A 312 -16.80 4.94 31.34
C VAL A 312 -16.63 5.74 32.62
N TRP A 313 -17.62 6.57 32.99
CA TRP A 313 -17.55 7.42 34.18
C TRP A 313 -17.14 6.69 35.48
N PRO A 314 -17.78 5.58 35.89
CA PRO A 314 -17.37 4.88 37.11
C PRO A 314 -16.02 4.14 37.01
N GLN A 315 -15.55 3.85 35.79
CA GLN A 315 -14.29 3.14 35.57
C GLN A 315 -13.07 4.07 35.65
N GLY A 316 -13.23 5.36 35.35
CA GLY A 316 -12.17 6.36 35.40
C GLY A 316 -11.02 6.16 34.41
N ASN A 317 -11.10 5.14 33.55
CA ASN A 317 -10.10 4.77 32.56
C ASN A 317 -10.61 5.02 31.15
N LEU A 318 -9.68 5.24 30.22
CA LEU A 318 -9.98 5.32 28.79
C LEU A 318 -10.54 3.98 28.30
N SER A 319 -11.73 3.99 27.70
CA SER A 319 -12.35 2.80 27.11
C SER A 319 -12.57 3.00 25.61
N CYS A 320 -12.07 2.05 24.81
CA CYS A 320 -12.25 2.04 23.37
C CYS A 320 -13.19 0.87 23.01
N PHE A 321 -14.30 1.18 22.35
CA PHE A 321 -15.27 0.19 21.91
C PHE A 321 -15.13 -0.01 20.41
N HIS A 322 -14.89 -1.25 19.98
CA HIS A 322 -14.93 -1.63 18.57
C HIS A 322 -16.24 -2.39 18.33
N GLN A 323 -16.97 -2.03 17.28
CA GLN A 323 -18.17 -2.76 16.91
C GLN A 323 -17.75 -4.11 16.31
N GLU A 324 -17.83 -5.19 17.08
CA GLU A 324 -17.78 -6.54 16.51
C GLU A 324 -19.06 -6.79 15.69
N GLU A 325 -18.92 -7.59 14.62
CA GLU A 325 -19.95 -7.90 13.60
C GLU A 325 -21.25 -8.53 14.18
N ASN A 326 -21.37 -8.68 15.50
CA ASN A 326 -22.56 -9.14 16.20
C ASN A 326 -23.02 -8.08 17.21
N GLY A 327 -24.07 -7.34 16.83
CA GLY A 327 -24.56 -6.16 17.53
C GLY A 327 -24.86 -6.37 19.02
N LYS A 328 -24.35 -5.43 19.82
CA LYS A 328 -25.05 -4.61 20.82
C LYS A 328 -24.00 -3.78 21.54
N ILE A 329 -23.93 -2.48 21.25
CA ILE A 329 -23.32 -1.49 22.15
C ILE A 329 -24.44 -0.84 22.95
#